data_AF-A0A7C2I680-F1
#
_entry.id   AF-A0A7C2I680-F1
#
_cell.length_a   1.000
_cell.length_b   1.000
_cell.length_c   1.000
_cell.angle_alpha   90.00
_cell.angle_beta   90.00
_cell.angle_gamma   90.00
#
_symmetry.space_group_name_H-M   'P 1'
#
loop_
_entity.id
_entity.type
_entity.pdbx_description
1 polymer ?
#
loop_
_entity_poly.entity_id
_entity_poly.type
_entity_poly.pdbx_seq_one_letter_code
_entity_poly.pdbx_strand_id
1 'polypeptide(L)' 'MAIRDAMAATDLQTVAGRVRFRPDGTGIVPFVLVQWQNGRQELVWPKELGAKPFLYPPAPGASGRRG' A
#
# COMPACT_ATOMS: atom_id res chain seq x y z
N MET A 1 17.12 26.80 -2.81
CA MET A 1 17.31 25.99 -1.58
C MET A 1 17.95 24.69 -2.03
N ALA A 2 19.28 24.59 -2.06
CA ALA A 2 19.96 23.54 -2.84
C ALA A 2 19.53 22.10 -2.48
N ILE A 3 19.33 21.80 -1.19
CA ILE A 3 18.91 20.46 -0.76
C ILE A 3 17.48 20.13 -1.24
N ARG A 4 16.54 21.07 -1.13
CA ARG A 4 15.17 20.86 -1.62
C ARG A 4 15.14 20.71 -3.14
N ASP A 5 15.92 21.52 -3.84
CA ASP A 5 16.02 21.48 -5.30
C ASP A 5 16.63 20.14 -5.75
N ALA A 6 17.67 19.66 -5.05
CA ALA A 6 18.25 18.33 -5.28
C ALA A 6 17.24 17.20 -5.02
N MET A 7 16.47 17.26 -3.94
CA MET A 7 15.46 16.24 -3.62
C MET A 7 14.35 16.18 -4.69
N ALA A 8 13.86 17.33 -5.17
CA ALA A 8 12.84 17.39 -6.21
C ALA A 8 13.34 16.87 -7.58
N ALA A 9 14.64 16.88 -7.82
CA ALA A 9 15.26 16.34 -9.04
C ALA A 9 15.49 14.82 -9.01
N THR A 10 15.26 14.15 -7.87
CA THR A 10 15.48 12.71 -7.75
C THR A 10 14.35 11.87 -8.37
N ASP A 11 14.71 10.72 -8.93
CA ASP A 11 13.80 9.65 -9.35
C ASP A 11 14.33 8.31 -8.85
N LEU A 12 13.78 7.83 -7.73
CA LEU A 12 14.39 6.75 -6.96
C LEU A 12 13.63 5.45 -7.16
N GLN A 13 14.31 4.40 -7.60
CA GLN A 13 13.77 3.04 -7.56
C GLN A 13 14.01 2.45 -6.16
N THR A 14 12.93 2.12 -5.45
CA THR A 14 12.98 1.55 -4.10
C THR A 14 12.24 0.22 -4.02
N VAL A 15 12.31 -0.45 -2.87
CA VAL A 15 11.50 -1.64 -2.58
C VAL A 15 10.00 -1.37 -2.60
N ALA A 16 9.57 -0.13 -2.32
CA ALA A 16 8.17 0.30 -2.39
C ALA A 16 7.74 0.75 -3.80
N GLY A 17 8.64 0.63 -4.78
CA GLY A 17 8.44 1.15 -6.13
C GLY A 17 9.17 2.48 -6.36
N ARG A 18 8.78 3.17 -7.43
CA ARG A 18 9.41 4.43 -7.85
C ARG A 18 8.91 5.59 -6.99
N VAL A 19 9.82 6.35 -6.38
CA VAL A 19 9.54 7.47 -5.47
C VAL A 19 10.06 8.77 -6.07
N ARG A 20 9.23 9.82 -6.01
CA ARG A 20 9.57 11.20 -6.41
C ARG A 20 9.02 12.19 -5.38
N PHE A 21 9.65 13.36 -5.29
CA PHE A 21 9.25 14.45 -4.40
C PHE A 21 8.72 15.63 -5.21
N ARG A 22 7.61 16.21 -4.76
CA ARG A 22 7.08 17.46 -5.31
C ARG A 22 7.93 18.66 -4.87
N PRO A 23 7.82 19.81 -5.54
CA PRO A 23 8.51 21.03 -5.13
C PRO A 23 8.17 21.49 -3.71
N ASP A 24 7.00 21.08 -3.18
CA ASP A 24 6.55 21.35 -1.80
C ASP A 24 7.12 20.37 -0.76
N GLY A 25 7.91 19.36 -1.19
CA GLY A 25 8.53 18.35 -0.34
C GLY A 25 7.67 17.09 -0.11
N THR A 26 6.44 17.04 -0.62
CA THR A 26 5.58 15.86 -0.46
C THR A 26 6.00 14.73 -1.40
N GLY A 27 5.97 13.49 -0.90
CA GLY A 27 6.24 12.30 -1.71
C GLY A 27 5.07 11.93 -2.63
N ILE A 28 5.38 11.33 -3.77
CA ILE A 28 4.44 10.58 -4.60
C ILE A 28 4.72 9.11 -4.35
N VAL A 29 3.87 8.46 -3.56
CA VAL A 29 3.97 7.03 -3.25
C VAL A 29 2.69 6.31 -3.69
N PRO A 30 2.79 5.13 -4.33
CA PRO A 30 1.62 4.32 -4.60
C PRO A 30 0.93 3.93 -3.29
N PHE A 31 -0.37 4.23 -3.18
CA PHE A 31 -1.18 3.73 -2.07
C PHE A 31 -1.56 2.28 -2.34
N VAL A 32 -1.42 1.43 -1.33
CA VAL A 32 -1.86 0.02 -1.38
C VAL A 32 -2.72 -0.29 -0.17
N LEU A 33 -3.73 -1.12 -0.36
CA LEU A 33 -4.52 -1.68 0.73
C LEU A 33 -4.11 -3.14 0.91
N VAL A 34 -3.79 -3.51 2.14
CA VAL A 34 -3.47 -4.88 2.52
C VAL A 34 -4.48 -5.38 3.56
N GLN A 35 -4.79 -6.66 3.50
CA GLN A 35 -5.64 -7.33 4.49
C GLN A 35 -4.98 -8.63 4.94
N TRP A 36 -5.04 -8.92 6.23
CA TRP A 36 -4.67 -10.23 6.75
C TRP A 36 -5.76 -11.25 6.41
N GLN A 37 -5.42 -12.24 5.58
CA GLN A 37 -6.33 -13.31 5.15
C GLN A 37 -5.62 -14.65 5.38
N ASN A 38 -6.30 -15.59 6.05
CA ASN A 38 -5.75 -16.93 6.31
C ASN A 38 -4.33 -16.92 6.91
N GLY A 39 -4.05 -15.96 7.81
CA GLY A 39 -2.76 -15.83 8.50
C GLY A 39 -1.64 -15.18 7.67
N ARG A 40 -1.93 -14.64 6.48
CA ARG A 40 -0.95 -13.95 5.61
C ARG A 40 -1.42 -12.54 5.28
N GLN A 41 -0.48 -11.62 5.12
CA GLN A 41 -0.77 -10.29 4.60
C GLN A 41 -0.92 -10.36 3.08
N GLU A 42 -2.11 -10.01 2.59
CA GLU A 42 -2.44 -10.07 1.17
C GLU A 42 -2.70 -8.65 0.64
N LEU A 43 -2.19 -8.35 -0.55
CA LEU A 43 -2.56 -7.15 -1.29
C LEU A 43 -4.01 -7.28 -1.74
N VAL A 44 -4.87 -6.30 -1.41
CA VAL A 44 -6.30 -6.29 -1.79
C VAL A 44 -6.69 -5.11 -2.67
N TRP A 45 -5.81 -4.11 -2.83
CA TRP A 45 -5.92 -3.04 -3.83
C TRP A 45 -4.55 -2.36 -4.04
N PRO A 46 -4.19 -1.90 -5.25
CA PRO A 46 -4.98 -1.85 -6.50
C PRO A 46 -4.98 -3.15 -7.31
N LYS A 47 -6.03 -3.36 -8.12
CA LYS A 47 -6.28 -4.63 -8.84
C LYS A 47 -5.21 -4.94 -9.88
N GLU A 48 -4.66 -3.90 -10.49
CA GLU A 48 -3.67 -3.96 -11.56
C GLU A 48 -2.33 -4.53 -11.06
N LEU A 49 -2.13 -4.56 -9.74
CA LEU A 49 -0.95 -5.15 -9.08
C LEU A 49 -1.19 -6.60 -8.63
N GLY A 50 -2.22 -7.28 -9.14
CA GLY A 50 -2.52 -8.67 -8.81
C GLY A 50 -3.18 -8.85 -7.43
N ALA A 51 -3.97 -7.85 -7.01
CA ALA A 51 -4.64 -7.89 -5.72
C ALA A 51 -5.64 -9.06 -5.59
N LYS A 52 -5.69 -9.66 -4.40
CA LYS A 52 -6.71 -10.63 -3.99
C LYS A 52 -8.04 -9.92 -3.66
N PRO A 53 -9.18 -10.64 -3.69
CA PRO A 53 -10.45 -10.08 -3.23
C PRO A 53 -10.37 -9.59 -1.78
N PHE A 54 -10.95 -8.42 -1.52
CA PHE A 54 -11.17 -7.94 -0.15
C PHE A 54 -12.23 -8.81 0.54
N LEU A 55 -11.95 -9.27 1.76
CA LEU A 55 -12.88 -10.05 2.57
C LEU A 55 -13.61 -9.14 3.55
N TYR A 56 -14.94 -9.16 3.52
CA TYR A 56 -15.71 -8.48 4.56
C TYR A 56 -15.55 -9.22 5.90
N PRO A 57 -15.54 -8.49 7.02
CA PRO A 57 -15.62 -9.14 8.32
C PRO A 57 -16.87 -10.02 8.38
N PRO A 58 -16.82 -11.15 9.10
CA PRO A 58 -18.00 -11.98 9.28
C PRO A 58 -19.12 -11.16 9.93
N ALA A 59 -20.36 -11.46 9.57
CA ALA A 59 -21.52 -10.80 10.16
C ALA A 59 -21.51 -10.96 11.69
N PRO A 60 -22.01 -9.97 12.45
CA PRO A 60 -22.12 -10.09 13.90
C PRO A 60 -22.84 -11.39 14.29
N GLY A 61 -22.20 -12.22 15.11
CA GLY A 61 -22.75 -13.51 15.55
C GLY A 61 -22.34 -14.73 14.72
N ALA A 62 -21.67 -14.56 13.58
CA ALA A 62 -21.06 -15.66 12.82
C ALA A 62 -19.74 -16.13 13.48
N SER A 63 -19.79 -16.54 14.74
CA SER A 63 -18.66 -17.22 15.38
C SER A 63 -18.70 -18.68 14.92
N GLY A 64 -17.80 -19.02 14.00
CA GLY A 64 -17.55 -20.41 13.63
C GLY A 64 -17.16 -21.17 14.89
N ARG A 65 -17.94 -22.20 15.23
CA ARG A 65 -17.67 -23.14 16.32
C ARG A 65 -16.28 -23.73 16.08
N ARG A 66 -15.26 -23.25 16.81
CA ARG A 66 -13.94 -23.86 16.82
C ARG A 66 -14.06 -25.13 17.66
N GLY A 67 -14.26 -26.25 16.96
CA GLY A 67 -14.03 -27.59 17.53
C GLY A 67 -12.53 -27.86 17.66
#